data_AF-A0A9X2GCY7-F1
#
_entry.id   AF-A0A9X2GCY7-F1
#
_cell.length_a   1.000
_cell.length_b   1.000
_cell.length_c   1.000
_cell.angle_alpha   90.00
_cell.angle_beta   90.00
_cell.angle_gamma   90.00
#
_symmetry.space_group_name_H-M   'P 1'
#
loop_
_entity.id
_entity.type
_entity.pdbx_description
1 polymer ?
#
loop_
_entity_poly.entity_id
_entity_poly.type
_entity_poly.pdbx_seq_one_letter_code
_entity_poly.pdbx_strand_id
1 'polypeptide(L)'
;MRKLVVQQWVTVDNIAAEEDGGLGFVSGEPFSETTDKAFVARVMGLIDSVDTLVLGANTYAQSKDYWPYAGEQGEYGEKLNNLTKFVASSTLDEAP
;
A
#
# COMPACT_ATOMS: atom_id res chain seq x y z
N MET A 1 -0.47 -15.64 17.87
CA MET A 1 0.28 -15.99 16.64
C MET A 1 0.06 -14.88 15.63
N ARG A 2 1.12 -14.32 15.03
CA ARG A 2 0.99 -13.27 14.01
C ARG A 2 0.57 -13.89 12.67
N LYS A 3 -0.21 -13.16 11.87
CA LYS A 3 -0.66 -13.60 10.54
C LYS A 3 0.17 -12.89 9.48
N LEU A 4 0.55 -13.63 8.43
CA LEU A 4 1.02 -13.03 7.19
C LEU A 4 -0.22 -12.75 6.32
N VAL A 5 -0.42 -11.49 5.95
CA VAL A 5 -1.58 -11.05 5.17
C VAL A 5 -1.09 -10.50 3.84
N VAL A 6 -1.72 -10.96 2.75
CA VAL A 6 -1.55 -10.38 1.42
C VAL A 6 -2.83 -9.63 1.08
N GLN A 7 -2.71 -8.35 0.78
CA GLN A 7 -3.78 -7.53 0.23
C GLN A 7 -3.26 -6.90 -1.07
N GLN A 8 -4.01 -7.08 -2.15
CA GLN A 8 -3.59 -6.70 -3.50
C GLN A 8 -4.82 -6.46 -4.37
N TRP A 9 -4.79 -5.40 -5.18
CA TRP A 9 -5.71 -5.24 -6.30
C TRP A 9 -5.23 -6.07 -7.49
N VAL A 10 -6.16 -6.80 -8.11
CA VAL A 10 -5.89 -7.50 -9.37
C VAL A 10 -7.06 -7.34 -10.32
N THR A 11 -6.78 -7.40 -11.61
CA THR A 11 -7.80 -7.63 -12.63
C THR A 11 -8.40 -9.04 -12.49
N VAL A 12 -9.53 -9.28 -13.15
CA VAL A 12 -10.21 -10.59 -13.14
C VAL A 12 -9.34 -11.72 -13.70
N ASP A 13 -8.42 -11.39 -14.61
CA ASP A 13 -7.42 -12.28 -15.18
C ASP A 13 -6.07 -12.29 -14.42
N ASN A 14 -6.04 -11.76 -13.20
CA ASN A 14 -4.93 -11.82 -12.24
C ASN A 14 -3.71 -10.95 -12.55
N ILE A 15 -3.90 -9.80 -13.20
CA ILE A 15 -2.85 -8.80 -13.42
C ILE A 15 -2.79 -7.86 -12.20
N ALA A 16 -1.60 -7.73 -11.61
CA ALA A 16 -1.36 -6.89 -10.43
C ALA A 16 -0.82 -5.49 -10.76
N ALA A 17 -0.27 -5.31 -11.96
CA ALA A 17 0.24 -4.04 -12.48
C ALA A 17 0.27 -4.07 -14.01
N GLU A 18 0.13 -2.91 -14.63
CA GLU A 18 0.32 -2.71 -16.07
C GLU A 18 1.81 -2.87 -16.45
N GLU A 19 2.13 -2.92 -17.75
CA GLU A 19 3.51 -3.17 -18.22
C GLU A 19 4.52 -2.12 -17.72
N ASP A 20 4.07 -0.89 -17.48
CA ASP A 20 4.87 0.19 -16.93
C ASP A 20 4.89 0.23 -15.39
N GLY A 21 4.20 -0.72 -14.74
CA GLY A 21 4.03 -0.77 -13.29
C GLY A 21 2.83 0.03 -12.77
N GLY A 22 2.02 0.62 -13.66
CA GLY A 22 0.84 1.40 -13.33
C GLY A 22 -0.33 0.57 -12.77
N LEU A 23 -1.25 1.27 -12.12
CA LEU A 23 -2.48 0.71 -11.53
C LEU A 23 -3.72 1.40 -12.13
N GLY A 24 -3.71 1.75 -13.42
CA GLY A 24 -4.80 2.49 -14.07
C GLY A 24 -6.16 1.77 -14.05
N PHE A 25 -6.14 0.44 -13.93
CA PHE A 25 -7.34 -0.38 -13.70
C PHE A 25 -7.98 -0.19 -12.31
N VAL A 26 -7.30 0.44 -11.35
CA VAL A 26 -7.84 0.77 -10.03
C VAL A 26 -8.58 2.10 -10.11
N SER A 27 -9.89 2.03 -10.32
CA SER A 27 -10.74 3.21 -10.53
C SER A 27 -11.26 3.86 -9.24
N GLY A 28 -10.89 3.33 -8.07
CA GLY A 28 -11.40 3.78 -6.77
C GLY A 28 -10.32 4.45 -5.94
N GLU A 29 -10.48 5.74 -5.66
CA GLU A 29 -9.75 6.39 -4.57
C GLU A 29 -10.39 5.93 -3.25
N PRO A 30 -9.69 5.20 -2.37
CA PRO A 30 -10.31 4.67 -1.16
C PRO A 30 -10.78 5.71 -0.15
N PHE A 31 -10.58 7.01 -0.42
CA PHE A 31 -10.86 8.09 0.51
C PHE A 31 -11.49 9.34 -0.14
N SER A 32 -12.16 9.18 -1.29
CA SER A 32 -12.97 10.28 -1.84
C SER A 32 -14.26 10.48 -1.02
N GLU A 33 -14.86 11.67 -1.08
CA GLU A 33 -16.14 11.96 -0.39
C GLU A 33 -17.29 11.05 -0.83
N THR A 34 -17.19 10.47 -2.04
CA THR A 34 -18.19 9.57 -2.62
C THR A 34 -17.89 8.09 -2.35
N THR A 35 -16.82 7.79 -1.63
CA THR A 35 -16.43 6.41 -1.33
C THR A 35 -17.39 5.77 -0.32
N ASP A 36 -17.75 4.51 -0.58
CA ASP A 36 -18.59 3.72 0.32
C ASP A 36 -17.97 3.62 1.72
N LYS A 37 -18.72 3.99 2.76
CA LYS A 37 -18.24 4.00 4.15
C LYS A 37 -17.83 2.62 4.65
N ALA A 38 -18.49 1.55 4.20
CA ALA A 38 -18.12 0.19 4.57
C ALA A 38 -16.78 -0.21 3.92
N PHE A 39 -16.51 0.28 2.71
CA PHE A 39 -15.21 0.10 2.07
C PHE A 39 -14.09 0.83 2.84
N VAL A 40 -14.31 2.11 3.18
CA VAL A 40 -13.37 2.90 4.02
C VAL A 40 -13.09 2.16 5.33
N ALA A 41 -14.14 1.73 6.04
CA ALA A 41 -14.00 1.01 7.30
C ALA A 41 -13.20 -0.30 7.17
N ARG A 42 -13.30 -0.98 6.01
CA ARG A 42 -12.54 -2.21 5.75
C ARG A 42 -11.06 -1.94 5.48
N VAL A 43 -10.74 -0.87 4.75
CA VAL A 43 -9.34 -0.44 4.52
C VAL A 43 -8.71 0.01 5.83
N MET A 44 -9.42 0.83 6.62
CA MET A 44 -8.96 1.28 7.93
C MET A 44 -8.77 0.11 8.90
N GLY A 45 -9.73 -0.82 8.95
CA GLY A 45 -9.61 -2.01 9.79
C GLY A 45 -8.43 -2.92 9.41
N LEU A 46 -8.04 -2.94 8.12
CA LEU A 46 -6.85 -3.67 7.70
C LEU A 46 -5.57 -3.01 8.20
N ILE A 47 -5.41 -1.69 7.97
CA ILE A 47 -4.19 -0.99 8.39
C ILE A 47 -4.04 -1.00 9.93
N ASP A 48 -5.14 -0.96 10.67
CA ASP A 48 -5.14 -1.10 12.14
C ASP A 48 -4.76 -2.50 12.62
N SER A 49 -4.88 -3.52 11.76
CA SER A 49 -4.59 -4.91 12.11
C SER A 49 -3.13 -5.33 11.89
N VAL A 50 -2.33 -4.45 11.28
CA VAL A 50 -0.93 -4.71 10.92
C VAL A 50 0.00 -3.67 11.52
N ASP A 51 1.23 -4.08 11.80
CA ASP A 51 2.31 -3.27 12.38
C ASP A 51 3.60 -3.32 11.53
N THR A 52 3.60 -4.13 10.48
CA THR A 52 4.76 -4.39 9.62
C THR A 52 4.34 -4.52 8.16
N LEU A 53 5.06 -3.83 7.28
CA LEU A 53 4.91 -3.90 5.83
C LEU A 53 6.16 -4.56 5.23
N VAL A 54 5.96 -5.61 4.42
CA VAL A 54 7.03 -6.29 3.69
C VAL A 54 6.86 -5.99 2.21
N LEU A 55 7.90 -5.44 1.59
CA LEU A 55 7.89 -4.98 0.19
C LEU A 55 9.02 -5.62 -0.61
N GLY A 56 8.83 -5.73 -1.92
CA GLY A 56 9.93 -5.90 -2.87
C GLY A 56 10.56 -4.56 -3.26
N ALA A 57 11.75 -4.60 -3.86
CA ALA A 57 12.49 -3.41 -4.28
C ALA A 57 11.69 -2.47 -5.20
N ASN A 58 10.96 -3.02 -6.18
CA ASN A 58 10.19 -2.21 -7.13
C ASN A 58 9.06 -1.44 -6.44
N THR A 59 8.27 -2.11 -5.60
CA THR A 59 7.18 -1.45 -4.85
C THR A 59 7.72 -0.39 -3.88
N TYR A 60 8.85 -0.66 -3.25
CA TYR A 60 9.52 0.34 -2.41
C TYR A 60 9.94 1.58 -3.23
N ALA A 61 10.57 1.37 -4.39
CA ALA A 61 10.99 2.47 -5.26
C ALA A 61 9.82 3.35 -5.74
N GLN A 62 8.66 2.74 -6.04
CA GLN A 62 7.45 3.49 -6.40
C GLN A 62 6.89 4.32 -5.24
N SER A 63 7.17 3.92 -3.99
CA SER A 63 6.51 4.49 -2.80
C SER A 63 7.37 5.51 -2.06
N LYS A 64 8.69 5.31 -2.00
CA LYS A 64 9.62 5.97 -1.07
C LYS A 64 9.68 7.50 -1.20
N ASP A 65 9.43 8.04 -2.40
CA ASP A 65 9.60 9.47 -2.68
C ASP A 65 8.29 10.26 -2.50
N TYR A 66 7.15 9.56 -2.35
CA TYR A 66 5.84 10.18 -2.16
C TYR A 66 5.27 9.93 -0.76
N TRP A 67 5.07 8.68 -0.38
CA TRP A 67 4.32 8.31 0.82
C TRP A 67 4.83 8.96 2.10
N PRO A 68 6.16 8.99 2.40
CA PRO A 68 6.67 9.64 3.60
C PRO A 68 6.30 11.12 3.75
N TYR A 69 5.92 11.78 2.65
CA TYR A 69 5.60 13.20 2.60
C TYR A 69 4.12 13.47 2.32
N ALA A 70 3.31 12.44 2.09
CA ALA A 70 1.91 12.52 1.69
C ALA A 70 0.96 12.84 2.87
N GLY A 71 1.17 14.00 3.52
CA GLY A 71 0.38 14.44 4.68
C GLY A 71 -1.11 14.66 4.39
N GLU A 72 -1.47 14.86 3.13
CA GLU A 72 -2.85 14.99 2.66
C GLU A 72 -3.65 13.67 2.70
N GLN A 73 -2.97 12.52 2.86
CA GLN A 73 -3.60 11.19 2.91
C GLN A 73 -4.26 10.86 4.26
N GLY A 74 -4.28 11.84 5.18
CA GLY A 74 -4.96 11.75 6.46
C GLY A 74 -4.52 10.57 7.32
N GLU A 75 -5.47 10.05 8.10
CA GLU A 75 -5.21 8.99 9.09
C GLU A 75 -4.61 7.72 8.46
N TYR A 76 -5.06 7.33 7.26
CA TYR A 76 -4.52 6.16 6.58
C TYR A 76 -3.03 6.33 6.23
N GLY A 77 -2.68 7.48 5.63
CA GLY A 77 -1.30 7.80 5.28
C GLY A 77 -0.39 7.84 6.50
N GLU A 78 -0.83 8.47 7.59
CA GLU A 78 -0.11 8.50 8.86
C GLU A 78 0.17 7.09 9.39
N LYS A 79 -0.82 6.19 9.39
CA LYS A 79 -0.64 4.80 9.85
C LYS A 79 0.30 4.02 8.93
N LEU A 80 0.11 4.11 7.61
CA LEU A 80 0.95 3.43 6.62
C LEU A 80 2.42 3.84 6.76
N ASN A 81 2.68 5.14 6.93
CA ASN A 81 4.02 5.68 7.10
C ASN A 81 4.69 5.24 8.40
N ASN A 82 3.91 5.03 9.46
CA ASN A 82 4.41 4.56 10.77
C ASN A 82 4.62 3.03 10.85
N LEU A 83 4.20 2.25 9.85
CA LEU A 83 4.52 0.82 9.83
C LEU A 83 6.03 0.56 9.76
N THR A 84 6.50 -0.45 10.50
CA THR A 84 7.86 -0.99 10.31
C THR A 84 7.97 -1.55 8.89
N LYS A 85 9.02 -1.17 8.15
CA LYS A 85 9.19 -1.55 6.74
C LYS A 85 10.37 -2.51 6.59
N PHE A 86 10.13 -3.63 5.92
CA PHE A 86 11.19 -4.51 5.44
C PHE A 86 11.13 -4.58 3.92
N VAL A 87 12.27 -4.34 3.26
CA VAL A 87 12.37 -4.44 1.81
C VAL A 87 13.28 -5.61 1.46
N ALA A 88 12.71 -6.63 0.84
CA ALA A 88 13.46 -7.74 0.28
C ALA A 88 14.07 -7.29 -1.06
N SER A 89 15.38 -7.13 -1.09
CA SER A 89 16.11 -6.66 -2.27
C SER A 89 17.52 -7.25 -2.32
N SER A 90 18.00 -7.47 -3.55
CA SER A 90 19.41 -7.74 -3.85
C SER A 90 20.07 -6.57 -4.59
N THR A 91 19.35 -5.46 -4.79
CA THR A 91 19.75 -4.31 -5.62
C THR A 91 19.76 -2.98 -4.89
N LEU A 92 19.21 -2.92 -3.66
CA LEU A 92 19.27 -1.72 -2.84
C LEU A 92 20.57 -1.72 -2.06
N ASP A 93 21.31 -0.62 -2.17
CA ASP A 93 22.55 -0.40 -1.42
C ASP A 93 22.28 -0.03 0.04
N GLU A 94 21.13 0.60 0.32
CA GLU A 94 20.70 1.04 1.64
C GLU A 94 19.28 0.57 1.96
N ALA A 95 19.08 0.17 3.22
CA ALA A 95 17.77 -0.18 3.75
C ALA A 95 16.95 1.08 4.11
N PRO A 96 15.60 1.00 4.08
CA PRO A 96 14.72 2.08 4.53
C PRO A 96 14.83 2.42 6.01
#